data_AF-A0A2A6NB11-F1
#
_entry.id   AF-A0A2A6NB11-F1
#
_cell.length_a   1.000
_cell.length_b   1.000
_cell.length_c   1.000
_cell.angle_alpha   90.00
_cell.angle_beta   90.00
_cell.angle_gamma   90.00
#
_symmetry.space_group_name_H-M   'P 1'
#
loop_
_entity.id
_entity.type
_entity.pdbx_description
1 polymer ?
#
loop_
_entity_poly.entity_id
_entity_poly.type
_entity_poly.pdbx_seq_one_letter_code
_entity_poly.pdbx_strand_id
1 'polypeptide(L)'
;MNGTNVTGSGTIWSGVNVRPGDILQIGDFQTVITDVTDTAHLVIPPWGGGAQAGAAYTIWQVSPQRFAGAQAMADVSTAVGAWNSLGYFVFVDPALSAPDPSIGEENQYAFQPTTRKYWLKTGGVWVFQGQPGIGDVLAANHLTDVTLTASGGVARSAAAMILDVGNIKNYGAVGDGVADDTAAFQAAIAALPGGGRIFVPRGFHRITASLTLHSGLTFYGESCISRVFGLPTGTETPSHIFIDSDNLPLFVNVSGVSMESVNFTDISFSARLTPTTTPRGTATGFLFEGSAPSDIKNLTFNRCQFSNFGGYAIRAYDPTAPSANPDWNVCPATLTDCTFLYNTIGISFETDNADFWQLNGTAFFGNVYGIVCTRSGILVLNQCFGGGGIMVITGGSGTQIRDSITFIGCQYEQGTAMLQVADNMATQRTYFPIKMISCIVESPILLSASCHFISEGCRYVNNIEVTASGVLIDSYSDSFLPTTHINLVAGSSVRNYVTHGTDYPVGIRGPITDGKCIRTASAPPSGGTVAYVAGDITYNSSPTTGSPSGWVCTASGTPGTWDMLGQIGFRVHGGSPVGTVTPNFLGEELLDNTTAKWWKSIDVGITNWVALN
;
A
#
# COMPACT_ATOMS: atom_id res chain seq x y z
N MET A 1 36.88 -19.17 -65.31
CA MET A 1 37.44 -20.22 -66.19
C MET A 1 36.56 -21.44 -66.05
N ASN A 2 36.10 -22.04 -67.15
CA ASN A 2 35.18 -23.19 -67.11
C ASN A 2 35.92 -24.45 -66.62
N GLY A 3 35.94 -24.65 -65.30
CA GLY A 3 36.52 -25.84 -64.68
C GLY A 3 35.66 -27.08 -64.93
N THR A 4 36.26 -28.27 -64.82
CA THR A 4 35.54 -29.54 -64.78
C THR A 4 35.21 -29.85 -63.32
N ASN A 5 33.94 -30.13 -63.03
CA ASN A 5 33.53 -30.59 -61.70
C ASN A 5 33.77 -32.10 -61.60
N VAL A 6 34.52 -32.52 -60.58
CA VAL A 6 34.76 -33.93 -60.29
C VAL A 6 33.98 -34.31 -59.04
N THR A 7 33.15 -35.34 -59.17
CA THR A 7 32.39 -35.93 -58.06
C THR A 7 33.10 -37.19 -57.57
N GLY A 8 33.30 -37.30 -56.26
CA GLY A 8 33.87 -38.48 -55.64
C GLY A 8 33.22 -38.82 -54.31
N SER A 9 33.61 -39.97 -53.74
CA SER A 9 33.13 -40.44 -52.45
C SER A 9 34.25 -41.09 -51.65
N GLY A 10 34.12 -41.08 -50.32
CA GLY A 10 35.09 -41.63 -49.37
C GLY A 10 35.80 -40.57 -48.52
N THR A 11 36.52 -41.02 -47.48
CA THR A 11 37.17 -40.17 -46.46
C THR A 11 38.25 -39.24 -47.01
N ILE A 12 38.84 -39.59 -48.16
CA ILE A 12 39.87 -38.80 -48.86
C ILE A 12 39.29 -37.48 -49.40
N TRP A 13 37.98 -37.39 -49.69
CA TRP A 13 37.33 -36.20 -50.25
C TRP A 13 36.87 -35.17 -49.20
N SER A 14 37.04 -35.48 -47.91
CA SER A 14 36.82 -34.48 -46.87
C SER A 14 37.83 -33.33 -47.02
N GLY A 15 37.39 -32.08 -46.84
CA GLY A 15 38.25 -30.87 -46.95
C GLY A 15 39.46 -30.85 -45.98
N VAL A 16 39.57 -31.84 -45.11
CA VAL A 16 40.75 -32.11 -44.27
C VAL A 16 41.86 -32.80 -45.10
N ASN A 17 41.49 -33.76 -45.94
CA ASN A 17 42.40 -34.63 -46.68
C ASN A 17 42.64 -34.17 -48.12
N VAL A 18 41.79 -33.32 -48.67
CA VAL A 18 41.96 -32.70 -49.98
C VAL A 18 41.81 -31.19 -49.89
N ARG A 19 42.70 -30.43 -50.53
CA ARG A 19 42.72 -28.96 -50.49
C ARG A 19 43.06 -28.38 -51.86
N PRO A 20 42.69 -27.12 -52.14
CA PRO A 20 43.19 -26.41 -53.30
C PRO A 20 44.72 -26.45 -53.35
N GLY A 21 45.27 -26.74 -54.52
CA GLY A 21 46.71 -26.93 -54.76
C GLY A 21 47.22 -28.37 -54.66
N ASP A 22 46.42 -29.33 -54.20
CA ASP A 22 46.74 -30.76 -54.30
C ASP A 22 46.60 -31.25 -55.77
N ILE A 23 47.14 -32.41 -56.11
CA ILE A 23 47.07 -32.97 -57.48
C ILE A 23 46.17 -34.21 -57.51
N LEU A 24 45.17 -34.19 -58.39
CA LEU A 24 44.35 -35.35 -58.75
C LEU A 24 45.00 -36.11 -59.92
N GLN A 25 45.23 -37.41 -59.74
CA GLN A 25 45.71 -38.31 -60.79
C GLN A 25 44.69 -39.42 -61.06
N ILE A 26 44.38 -39.65 -62.34
CA ILE A 26 43.60 -40.80 -62.82
C ILE A 26 44.37 -41.43 -63.99
N GLY A 27 44.83 -42.66 -63.81
CA GLY A 27 45.76 -43.31 -64.75
C GLY A 27 47.04 -42.49 -64.94
N ASP A 28 47.40 -42.20 -66.20
CA ASP A 28 48.60 -41.42 -66.56
C ASP A 28 48.35 -39.90 -66.63
N PHE A 29 47.12 -39.43 -66.36
CA PHE A 29 46.77 -38.01 -66.41
C PHE A 29 46.71 -37.40 -65.01
N GLN A 30 47.28 -36.20 -64.86
CA GLN A 30 47.31 -35.44 -63.63
C GLN A 30 46.77 -34.02 -63.84
N THR A 31 46.10 -33.48 -62.83
CA THR A 31 45.68 -32.09 -62.80
C THR A 31 45.70 -31.53 -61.38
N VAL A 32 45.94 -30.23 -61.25
CA VAL A 32 45.82 -29.53 -59.96
C VAL A 32 44.36 -29.34 -59.59
N ILE A 33 44.05 -29.50 -58.31
CA ILE A 33 42.76 -29.17 -57.70
C ILE A 33 42.75 -27.67 -57.45
N THR A 34 41.89 -26.94 -58.16
CA THR A 34 41.79 -25.48 -58.03
C THR A 34 40.87 -25.04 -56.91
N ASP A 35 39.85 -25.84 -56.59
CA ASP A 35 38.93 -25.56 -55.48
C ASP A 35 38.31 -26.84 -54.92
N VAL A 36 37.87 -26.79 -53.66
CA VAL A 36 37.14 -27.86 -52.96
C VAL A 36 35.86 -27.25 -52.43
N THR A 37 34.77 -27.39 -53.17
CA THR A 37 33.54 -26.64 -52.89
C THR A 37 32.71 -27.29 -51.79
N ASP A 38 32.81 -28.61 -51.62
CA ASP A 38 32.25 -29.36 -50.49
C ASP A 38 32.95 -30.73 -50.35
N THR A 39 32.41 -31.60 -49.49
CA THR A 39 32.98 -32.92 -49.16
C THR A 39 32.90 -33.99 -50.24
N ALA A 40 32.26 -33.72 -51.39
CA ALA A 40 32.11 -34.64 -52.51
C ALA A 40 32.52 -34.03 -53.86
N HIS A 41 32.80 -32.72 -53.92
CA HIS A 41 33.02 -31.99 -55.17
C HIS A 41 34.36 -31.24 -55.19
N LEU A 42 35.10 -31.43 -56.29
CA LEU A 42 36.33 -30.70 -56.61
C LEU A 42 36.16 -29.95 -57.91
N VAL A 43 36.82 -28.80 -58.01
CA VAL A 43 36.98 -28.06 -59.25
C VAL A 43 38.41 -28.22 -59.73
N ILE A 44 38.57 -28.70 -60.96
CA ILE A 44 39.85 -28.81 -61.66
C ILE A 44 39.81 -27.97 -62.95
N PRO A 45 40.97 -27.60 -63.52
CA PRO A 45 41.06 -27.17 -64.91
C PRO A 45 40.46 -28.20 -65.88
N PRO A 46 40.12 -27.80 -67.12
CA PRO A 46 39.55 -28.70 -68.11
C PRO A 46 40.29 -30.04 -68.21
N TRP A 47 39.57 -31.14 -67.97
CA TRP A 47 40.16 -32.47 -67.91
C TRP A 47 40.58 -32.99 -69.30
N GLY A 48 41.86 -33.31 -69.46
CA GLY A 48 42.43 -33.78 -70.73
C GLY A 48 42.37 -35.31 -70.94
N GLY A 49 42.05 -36.10 -69.92
CA GLY A 49 42.11 -37.57 -69.95
C GLY A 49 40.84 -38.28 -70.44
N GLY A 50 39.94 -37.58 -71.13
CA GLY A 50 38.65 -38.12 -71.59
C GLY A 50 37.63 -38.37 -70.47
N ALA A 51 36.41 -38.80 -70.81
CA ALA A 51 35.35 -39.04 -69.83
C ALA A 51 35.70 -40.23 -68.91
N GLN A 52 35.64 -40.02 -67.60
CA GLN A 52 35.97 -41.01 -66.58
C GLN A 52 34.77 -41.22 -65.64
N ALA A 53 34.44 -42.47 -65.32
CA ALA A 53 33.38 -42.83 -64.37
C ALA A 53 33.82 -44.03 -63.53
N GLY A 54 33.73 -43.92 -62.20
CA GLY A 54 34.13 -45.00 -61.28
C GLY A 54 35.62 -45.39 -61.35
N ALA A 55 36.47 -44.51 -61.87
CA ALA A 55 37.88 -44.78 -62.07
C ALA A 55 38.67 -44.74 -60.75
N ALA A 56 39.69 -45.60 -60.63
CA ALA A 56 40.66 -45.51 -59.55
C ALA A 56 41.47 -44.22 -59.70
N TYR A 57 41.65 -43.50 -58.60
CA TYR A 57 42.35 -42.22 -58.57
C TYR A 57 43.36 -42.20 -57.43
N THR A 58 44.32 -41.29 -57.52
CA THR A 58 45.25 -40.95 -56.43
C THR A 58 45.21 -39.44 -56.23
N ILE A 59 45.14 -38.99 -54.98
CA ILE A 59 45.30 -37.57 -54.65
C ILE A 59 46.65 -37.38 -53.97
N TRP A 60 47.53 -36.63 -54.62
CA TRP A 60 48.81 -36.25 -54.08
C TRP A 60 48.63 -34.99 -53.24
N GLN A 61 48.83 -35.13 -51.92
CA GLN A 61 48.69 -34.05 -50.92
C GLN A 61 49.89 -33.08 -50.95
N VAL A 62 50.07 -32.41 -52.08
CA VAL A 62 51.23 -31.55 -52.35
C VAL A 62 50.90 -30.05 -52.21
N SER A 63 49.70 -29.70 -51.75
CA SER A 63 49.29 -28.31 -51.61
C SER A 63 50.25 -27.53 -50.71
N PRO A 64 50.78 -26.39 -51.18
CA PRO A 64 51.58 -25.50 -50.36
C PRO A 64 50.87 -25.01 -49.10
N GLN A 65 49.53 -25.07 -49.06
CA GLN A 65 48.72 -24.72 -47.89
C GLN A 65 48.85 -25.73 -46.73
N ARG A 66 49.53 -26.85 -46.94
CA ARG A 66 49.77 -27.88 -45.91
C ARG A 66 51.04 -27.63 -45.09
N PHE A 67 51.92 -26.74 -45.54
CA PHE A 67 53.11 -26.36 -44.77
C PHE A 67 52.71 -25.42 -43.63
N ALA A 68 53.28 -25.61 -42.43
CA ALA A 68 52.93 -24.85 -41.22
C ALA A 68 52.96 -23.31 -41.39
N GLY A 69 53.80 -22.80 -42.32
CA GLY A 69 53.88 -21.38 -42.64
C GLY A 69 52.63 -20.80 -43.33
N ALA A 70 51.85 -21.60 -44.06
CA ALA A 70 50.66 -21.12 -44.76
C ALA A 70 49.48 -20.89 -43.80
N GLN A 71 49.29 -21.78 -42.82
CA GLN A 71 48.28 -21.60 -41.78
C GLN A 71 48.62 -20.41 -40.89
N ALA A 72 49.89 -20.27 -40.49
CA ALA A 72 50.35 -19.11 -39.73
C ALA A 72 50.07 -17.78 -40.46
N MET A 73 50.24 -17.74 -41.79
CA MET A 73 49.93 -16.54 -42.59
C MET A 73 48.42 -16.25 -42.69
N ALA A 74 47.59 -17.29 -42.74
CA ALA A 74 46.13 -17.13 -42.70
C ALA A 74 45.65 -16.62 -41.32
N ASP A 75 46.22 -17.15 -40.25
CA ASP A 75 45.92 -16.73 -38.87
C ASP A 75 46.39 -15.29 -38.63
N VAL A 76 47.59 -14.93 -39.12
CA VAL A 76 48.10 -13.55 -39.09
C VAL A 76 47.21 -12.61 -39.89
N SER A 77 46.75 -13.01 -41.09
CA SER A 77 45.82 -12.19 -41.88
C SER A 77 44.49 -11.98 -41.16
N THR A 78 44.01 -12.98 -40.42
CA THR A 78 42.78 -12.90 -39.62
C THR A 78 42.98 -11.96 -38.42
N ALA A 79 44.09 -12.08 -37.72
CA ALA A 79 44.44 -11.21 -36.59
C ALA A 79 44.60 -9.74 -37.04
N VAL A 80 45.29 -9.51 -38.15
CA VAL A 80 45.44 -8.17 -38.75
C VAL A 80 44.08 -7.59 -39.16
N GLY A 81 43.19 -8.41 -39.74
CA GLY A 81 41.81 -8.01 -40.06
C GLY A 81 41.03 -7.55 -38.82
N ALA A 82 41.13 -8.29 -37.72
CA ALA A 82 40.48 -7.95 -36.46
C ALA A 82 41.03 -6.63 -35.87
N TRP A 83 42.35 -6.45 -35.83
CA TRP A 83 42.99 -5.25 -35.29
C TRP A 83 42.69 -3.99 -36.09
N ASN A 84 42.59 -4.09 -37.41
CA ASN A 84 42.22 -2.97 -38.27
C ASN A 84 40.76 -2.51 -38.05
N SER A 85 39.87 -3.41 -37.62
CA SER A 85 38.46 -3.07 -37.34
C SER A 85 38.25 -2.43 -35.96
N LEU A 86 39.00 -2.85 -34.94
CA LEU A 86 38.83 -2.41 -33.55
C LEU A 86 39.63 -1.13 -33.24
N GLY A 87 40.71 -0.88 -33.98
CA GLY A 87 41.73 0.10 -33.59
C GLY A 87 42.51 -0.38 -32.36
N TYR A 88 43.79 -0.02 -32.26
CA TYR A 88 44.64 -0.42 -31.14
C TYR A 88 45.54 0.72 -30.68
N PHE A 89 45.85 0.72 -29.38
CA PHE A 89 46.72 1.72 -28.78
C PHE A 89 48.21 1.40 -29.00
N VAL A 90 49.01 2.45 -29.17
CA VAL A 90 50.45 2.42 -28.93
C VAL A 90 50.69 2.67 -27.44
N PHE A 91 51.30 1.71 -26.73
CA PHE A 91 51.61 1.89 -25.31
C PHE A 91 52.92 2.66 -25.12
N VAL A 92 52.89 3.66 -24.25
CA VAL A 92 54.05 4.50 -23.91
C VAL A 92 54.68 4.00 -22.62
N ASP A 93 56.00 3.79 -22.64
CA ASP A 93 56.76 3.35 -21.47
C ASP A 93 56.60 4.34 -20.29
N PRO A 94 56.43 3.85 -19.05
CA PRO A 94 56.32 4.71 -17.86
C PRO A 94 57.43 5.73 -17.65
N ALA A 95 58.65 5.46 -18.12
CA ALA A 95 59.80 6.36 -17.98
C ALA A 95 59.83 7.49 -19.03
N LEU A 96 59.03 7.40 -20.09
CA LEU A 96 58.98 8.39 -21.16
C LEU A 96 57.92 9.47 -20.89
N SER A 97 58.15 10.70 -21.35
CA SER A 97 57.22 11.81 -21.16
C SER A 97 56.17 11.95 -22.26
N ALA A 98 56.40 11.31 -23.41
CA ALA A 98 55.54 11.29 -24.61
C ALA A 98 55.82 10.02 -25.45
N PRO A 99 54.93 9.63 -26.38
CA PRO A 99 55.16 8.53 -27.29
C PRO A 99 56.34 8.81 -28.24
N ASP A 100 57.04 7.75 -28.65
CA ASP A 100 58.09 7.85 -29.67
C ASP A 100 57.49 8.35 -31.01
N PRO A 101 58.01 9.44 -31.60
CA PRO A 101 57.51 9.97 -32.88
C PRO A 101 57.56 8.98 -34.05
N SER A 102 58.51 8.04 -34.06
CA SER A 102 58.71 7.10 -35.17
C SER A 102 57.75 5.91 -35.20
N ILE A 103 56.92 5.74 -34.16
CA ILE A 103 55.98 4.60 -34.07
C ILE A 103 54.53 5.06 -34.18
N GLY A 104 53.67 4.17 -34.67
CA GLY A 104 52.23 4.38 -34.85
C GLY A 104 51.84 5.08 -36.15
N GLU A 105 50.60 4.85 -36.54
CA GLU A 105 49.99 5.31 -37.80
C GLU A 105 49.16 6.59 -37.60
N GLU A 106 48.84 7.29 -38.69
CA GLU A 106 47.94 8.46 -38.67
C GLU A 106 46.56 8.08 -38.10
N ASN A 107 45.98 8.96 -37.29
CA ASN A 107 44.73 8.75 -36.53
C ASN A 107 44.77 7.63 -35.48
N GLN A 108 45.95 7.07 -35.19
CA GLN A 108 46.10 6.12 -34.10
C GLN A 108 46.20 6.83 -32.74
N TYR A 109 45.78 6.16 -31.68
CA TYR A 109 45.94 6.64 -30.31
C TYR A 109 47.13 6.00 -29.60
N ALA A 110 47.80 6.77 -28.74
CA ALA A 110 48.80 6.28 -27.80
C ALA A 110 48.33 6.49 -26.36
N PHE A 111 48.70 5.59 -25.45
CA PHE A 111 48.29 5.62 -24.05
C PHE A 111 49.45 5.28 -23.10
N GLN A 112 49.61 6.08 -22.04
CA GLN A 112 50.55 5.82 -20.96
C GLN A 112 49.79 5.40 -19.69
N PRO A 113 49.84 4.11 -19.30
CA PRO A 113 49.02 3.60 -18.20
C PRO A 113 49.30 4.24 -16.83
N THR A 114 50.57 4.55 -16.54
CA THR A 114 50.99 5.06 -15.22
C THR A 114 50.51 6.47 -14.94
N THR A 115 50.46 7.32 -15.96
CA THR A 115 50.06 8.74 -15.82
C THR A 115 48.69 9.03 -16.43
N ARG A 116 48.07 8.03 -17.08
CA ARG A 116 46.81 8.10 -17.84
C ARG A 116 46.82 9.12 -18.98
N LYS A 117 48.00 9.52 -19.47
CA LYS A 117 48.11 10.42 -20.61
C LYS A 117 47.74 9.69 -21.90
N TYR A 118 47.06 10.39 -22.80
CA TYR A 118 46.81 9.87 -24.15
C TYR A 118 47.07 10.91 -25.24
N TRP A 119 47.39 10.40 -26.43
CA TRP A 119 47.75 11.19 -27.60
C TRP A 119 47.04 10.65 -28.84
N LEU A 120 46.79 11.51 -29.82
CA LEU A 120 46.31 11.16 -31.16
C LEU A 120 47.40 11.52 -32.17
N LYS A 121 47.71 10.64 -33.11
CA LYS A 121 48.65 10.94 -34.19
C LYS A 121 47.94 11.76 -35.27
N THR A 122 48.36 13.02 -35.44
CA THR A 122 47.77 13.95 -36.41
C THR A 122 48.87 14.67 -37.17
N GLY A 123 48.82 14.60 -38.49
CA GLY A 123 49.87 15.15 -39.36
C GLY A 123 51.24 14.50 -39.11
N GLY A 124 51.27 13.22 -38.74
CA GLY A 124 52.49 12.48 -38.40
C GLY A 124 53.10 12.79 -37.03
N VAL A 125 52.49 13.66 -36.22
CA VAL A 125 52.98 14.03 -34.88
C VAL A 125 51.99 13.57 -33.81
N TRP A 126 52.50 13.08 -32.67
CA TRP A 126 51.67 12.76 -31.51
C TRP A 126 51.18 14.03 -30.80
N VAL A 127 49.90 14.32 -30.93
CA VAL A 127 49.24 15.46 -30.29
C VAL A 127 48.60 15.00 -28.97
N PHE A 128 49.02 15.60 -27.87
CA PHE A 128 48.49 15.28 -26.53
C PHE A 128 47.01 15.67 -26.40
N GLN A 129 46.20 14.76 -25.87
CA GLN A 129 44.74 14.91 -25.77
C GLN A 129 44.23 15.05 -24.33
N GLY A 130 45.10 14.83 -23.32
CA GLY A 130 44.76 15.02 -21.91
C GLY A 130 45.04 13.81 -21.02
N GLN A 131 44.50 13.88 -19.80
CA GLN A 131 44.54 12.83 -18.78
C GLN A 131 43.12 12.55 -18.27
N PRO A 132 42.40 11.57 -18.85
CA PRO A 132 41.07 11.19 -18.39
C PRO A 132 41.02 10.83 -16.90
N GLY A 133 39.89 11.18 -16.27
CA GLY A 133 39.50 10.75 -14.93
C GLY A 133 39.26 9.25 -14.84
N ILE A 134 39.11 8.74 -13.61
CA ILE A 134 38.65 7.36 -13.40
C ILE A 134 37.19 7.29 -13.86
N GLY A 135 36.90 6.49 -14.89
CA GLY A 135 35.56 6.33 -15.47
C GLY A 135 35.31 7.07 -16.78
N ASP A 136 36.27 7.89 -17.25
CA ASP A 136 36.16 8.55 -18.56
C ASP A 136 36.34 7.53 -19.70
N VAL A 137 35.44 7.60 -20.67
CA VAL A 137 35.42 6.73 -21.84
C VAL A 137 36.40 7.27 -22.88
N LEU A 138 37.51 6.57 -23.06
CA LEU A 138 38.42 6.82 -24.18
C LEU A 138 37.78 6.30 -25.47
N ALA A 139 37.87 7.08 -26.55
CA ALA A 139 37.14 6.92 -27.83
C ALA A 139 37.36 5.58 -28.59
N ALA A 140 38.05 4.60 -28.00
CA ALA A 140 38.19 3.25 -28.55
C ALA A 140 37.15 2.23 -28.02
N ASN A 141 36.33 2.58 -26.99
CA ASN A 141 35.32 1.67 -26.43
C ASN A 141 33.95 2.36 -26.29
N HIS A 142 32.88 1.83 -26.90
CA HIS A 142 31.52 2.32 -26.67
C HIS A 142 30.99 1.78 -25.32
N LEU A 143 30.29 2.60 -24.52
CA LEU A 143 29.76 2.21 -23.19
C LEU A 143 28.72 1.08 -23.22
N THR A 144 28.22 0.73 -24.41
CA THR A 144 27.34 -0.44 -24.60
C THR A 144 28.12 -1.76 -24.62
N ASP A 145 29.43 -1.71 -24.85
CA ASP A 145 30.26 -2.89 -25.12
C ASP A 145 31.02 -3.34 -23.87
N VAL A 146 31.05 -2.48 -22.83
CA VAL A 146 31.58 -2.82 -21.51
C VAL A 146 30.48 -3.52 -20.72
N THR A 147 30.63 -4.82 -20.53
CA THR A 147 29.75 -5.62 -19.68
C THR A 147 30.37 -5.72 -18.28
N LEU A 148 29.69 -5.16 -17.28
CA LEU A 148 30.12 -5.23 -15.89
C LEU A 148 29.37 -6.37 -15.19
N THR A 149 30.11 -7.26 -14.54
CA THR A 149 29.57 -8.40 -13.80
C THR A 149 30.07 -8.34 -12.37
N ALA A 150 29.18 -8.04 -11.42
CA ALA A 150 29.47 -8.23 -10.01
C ALA A 150 29.51 -9.74 -9.69
N SER A 151 30.28 -10.15 -8.69
CA SER A 151 30.35 -11.57 -8.28
C SER A 151 28.95 -12.10 -7.96
N GLY A 152 28.45 -13.04 -8.76
CA GLY A 152 27.10 -13.62 -8.65
C GLY A 152 25.99 -12.90 -9.41
N GLY A 153 26.28 -11.82 -10.14
CA GLY A 153 25.29 -11.05 -10.90
C GLY A 153 25.15 -11.43 -12.38
N VAL A 154 24.01 -11.05 -12.99
CA VAL A 154 23.79 -11.15 -14.45
C VAL A 154 24.54 -10.00 -15.14
N ALA A 155 25.26 -10.30 -16.22
CA ALA A 155 26.08 -9.35 -16.96
C ALA A 155 25.21 -8.26 -17.63
N ARG A 156 25.51 -6.96 -17.43
CA ARG A 156 24.78 -5.81 -18.01
C ARG A 156 25.74 -4.78 -18.60
N SER A 157 25.26 -3.96 -19.54
CA SER A 157 26.07 -2.87 -20.10
C SER A 157 26.32 -1.75 -19.09
N ALA A 158 27.52 -1.16 -19.11
CA ALA A 158 27.88 -0.05 -18.23
C ALA A 158 26.93 1.15 -18.39
N ALA A 159 26.46 1.43 -19.61
CA ALA A 159 25.45 2.46 -19.86
C ALA A 159 24.12 2.20 -19.12
N ALA A 160 23.66 0.94 -19.06
CA ALA A 160 22.42 0.58 -18.37
C ALA A 160 22.55 0.65 -16.84
N MET A 161 23.74 0.39 -16.29
CA MET A 161 24.00 0.56 -14.85
C MET A 161 24.12 2.04 -14.46
N ILE A 162 24.73 2.86 -15.31
CA ILE A 162 24.91 4.31 -15.07
C ILE A 162 23.58 5.08 -15.12
N LEU A 163 22.62 4.65 -15.95
CA LEU A 163 21.32 5.30 -16.08
C LEU A 163 20.31 4.92 -14.97
N ASP A 164 20.61 3.92 -14.14
CA ASP A 164 19.67 3.34 -13.19
C ASP A 164 20.33 3.13 -11.81
N VAL A 165 20.90 4.21 -11.26
CA VAL A 165 21.55 4.24 -9.93
C VAL A 165 20.60 3.78 -8.82
N GLY A 166 19.29 3.79 -9.03
CA GLY A 166 18.30 3.38 -8.04
C GLY A 166 17.94 1.89 -8.02
N ASN A 167 18.37 1.10 -9.00
CA ASN A 167 17.90 -0.27 -9.14
C ASN A 167 18.66 -1.24 -8.25
N ILE A 168 17.95 -1.87 -7.32
CA ILE A 168 18.53 -2.81 -6.34
C ILE A 168 19.30 -3.98 -6.98
N LYS A 169 18.99 -4.36 -8.23
CA LYS A 169 19.73 -5.40 -8.96
C LYS A 169 21.16 -4.97 -9.30
N ASN A 170 21.40 -3.68 -9.48
CA ASN A 170 22.76 -3.15 -9.70
C ASN A 170 23.63 -3.23 -8.44
N TYR A 171 23.01 -3.44 -7.27
CA TYR A 171 23.67 -3.62 -5.98
C TYR A 171 23.70 -5.09 -5.53
N GLY A 172 23.30 -6.03 -6.41
CA GLY A 172 23.40 -7.47 -6.15
C GLY A 172 22.16 -8.15 -5.58
N ALA A 173 21.00 -7.47 -5.56
CA ALA A 173 19.75 -8.12 -5.13
C ALA A 173 19.36 -9.28 -6.07
N VAL A 174 19.03 -10.44 -5.52
CA VAL A 174 18.69 -11.66 -6.27
C VAL A 174 17.18 -11.82 -6.43
N GLY A 175 16.38 -11.48 -5.41
CA GLY A 175 14.90 -11.47 -5.49
C GLY A 175 14.25 -12.84 -5.74
N ASP A 176 14.89 -13.93 -5.30
CA ASP A 176 14.42 -15.31 -5.47
C ASP A 176 13.64 -15.87 -4.26
N GLY A 177 13.48 -15.07 -3.21
CA GLY A 177 12.83 -15.45 -1.95
C GLY A 177 13.71 -16.23 -0.99
N VAL A 178 14.98 -16.51 -1.34
CA VAL A 178 15.91 -17.34 -0.57
C VAL A 178 17.18 -16.58 -0.23
N ALA A 179 17.83 -15.99 -1.23
CA ALA A 179 19.02 -15.18 -1.07
C ALA A 179 18.71 -13.92 -0.24
N ASP A 180 19.63 -13.57 0.64
CA ASP A 180 19.50 -12.38 1.48
C ASP A 180 19.89 -11.12 0.70
N ASP A 181 18.89 -10.29 0.39
CA ASP A 181 19.04 -9.06 -0.39
C ASP A 181 19.37 -7.84 0.48
N THR A 182 19.53 -8.00 1.80
CA THR A 182 19.71 -6.89 2.75
C THR A 182 20.82 -5.92 2.35
N ALA A 183 22.01 -6.46 2.03
CA ALA A 183 23.17 -5.64 1.67
C ALA A 183 22.95 -4.83 0.39
N ALA A 184 22.22 -5.38 -0.58
CA ALA A 184 21.91 -4.71 -1.83
C ALA A 184 20.95 -3.53 -1.62
N PHE A 185 19.92 -3.70 -0.78
CA PHE A 185 19.01 -2.62 -0.42
C PHE A 185 19.72 -1.51 0.37
N GLN A 186 20.54 -1.88 1.36
CA GLN A 186 21.33 -0.91 2.14
C GLN A 186 22.29 -0.10 1.24
N ALA A 187 22.95 -0.76 0.28
CA ALA A 187 23.83 -0.09 -0.67
C ALA A 187 23.08 0.85 -1.63
N ALA A 188 21.89 0.44 -2.12
CA ALA A 188 21.04 1.28 -2.96
C ALA A 188 20.57 2.54 -2.23
N ILE A 189 20.19 2.42 -0.95
CA ILE A 189 19.83 3.56 -0.10
C ILE A 189 21.05 4.46 0.10
N ALA A 190 22.19 3.90 0.50
CA ALA A 190 23.40 4.66 0.77
C ALA A 190 23.96 5.41 -0.45
N ALA A 191 23.68 4.93 -1.67
CA ALA A 191 24.07 5.58 -2.92
C ALA A 191 23.26 6.86 -3.23
N LEU A 192 22.19 7.14 -2.47
CA LEU A 192 21.29 8.27 -2.67
C LEU A 192 21.24 9.20 -1.46
N PRO A 193 22.38 9.75 -0.95
CA PRO A 193 22.41 10.52 0.29
C PRO A 193 21.56 11.81 0.26
N GLY A 194 21.26 12.34 -0.92
CA GLY A 194 20.36 13.49 -1.11
C GLY A 194 18.90 13.11 -1.39
N GLY A 195 18.54 11.84 -1.24
CA GLY A 195 17.28 11.28 -1.75
C GLY A 195 17.39 10.84 -3.21
N GLY A 196 16.30 10.29 -3.73
CA GLY A 196 16.25 9.73 -5.07
C GLY A 196 15.24 8.60 -5.19
N ARG A 197 15.21 7.97 -6.36
CA ARG A 197 14.26 6.89 -6.66
C ARG A 197 14.97 5.55 -6.54
N ILE A 198 14.37 4.60 -5.81
CA ILE A 198 14.83 3.22 -5.70
C ILE A 198 13.85 2.32 -6.44
N PHE A 199 14.34 1.61 -7.45
CA PHE A 199 13.53 0.68 -8.22
C PHE A 199 13.61 -0.72 -7.61
N VAL A 200 12.46 -1.33 -7.37
CA VAL A 200 12.30 -2.69 -6.85
C VAL A 200 11.64 -3.54 -7.93
N PRO A 201 12.41 -4.25 -8.78
CA PRO A 201 11.84 -5.12 -9.80
C PRO A 201 10.95 -6.21 -9.20
N ARG A 202 10.18 -6.88 -10.05
CA ARG A 202 9.47 -8.11 -9.67
C ARG A 202 10.44 -9.14 -9.08
N GLY A 203 10.07 -9.70 -7.93
CA GLY A 203 10.90 -10.62 -7.17
C GLY A 203 10.50 -10.66 -5.70
N PHE A 204 10.90 -11.74 -5.03
CA PHE A 204 10.73 -11.91 -3.60
C PHE A 204 12.05 -11.56 -2.91
N HIS A 205 12.12 -10.37 -2.33
CA HIS A 205 13.32 -9.83 -1.71
C HIS A 205 13.34 -10.14 -0.22
N ARG A 206 14.15 -11.12 0.17
CA ARG A 206 14.34 -11.51 1.57
C ARG A 206 15.31 -10.56 2.24
N ILE A 207 14.89 -9.98 3.36
CA ILE A 207 15.68 -9.08 4.19
C ILE A 207 15.88 -9.72 5.56
N THR A 208 17.07 -9.70 6.14
CA THR A 208 17.35 -10.30 7.46
C THR A 208 17.75 -9.26 8.52
N ALA A 209 18.03 -8.02 8.12
CA ALA A 209 18.27 -6.89 9.02
C ALA A 209 17.53 -5.63 8.56
N SER A 210 17.21 -4.74 9.50
CA SER A 210 16.44 -3.52 9.23
C SER A 210 17.11 -2.61 8.19
N LEU A 211 16.27 -2.00 7.35
CA LEU A 211 16.66 -1.03 6.33
C LEU A 211 16.42 0.38 6.85
N THR A 212 17.48 1.19 6.92
CA THR A 212 17.42 2.55 7.45
C THR A 212 17.01 3.54 6.37
N LEU A 213 15.92 4.26 6.59
CA LEU A 213 15.39 5.30 5.73
C LEU A 213 15.98 6.67 6.09
N HIS A 214 16.07 7.54 5.08
CA HIS A 214 16.36 8.97 5.23
C HIS A 214 15.51 9.78 4.23
N SER A 215 15.58 11.11 4.32
CA SER A 215 14.74 12.01 3.53
C SER A 215 14.88 11.84 2.02
N GLY A 216 13.78 12.09 1.30
CA GLY A 216 13.74 12.17 -0.16
C GLY A 216 13.78 10.83 -0.91
N LEU A 217 13.67 9.70 -0.22
CA LEU A 217 13.65 8.37 -0.84
C LEU A 217 12.28 8.05 -1.44
N THR A 218 12.26 7.60 -2.68
CA THR A 218 11.04 7.12 -3.36
C THR A 218 11.25 5.70 -3.88
N PHE A 219 10.69 4.72 -3.18
CA PHE A 219 10.67 3.33 -3.61
C PHE A 219 9.49 3.09 -4.56
N TYR A 220 9.74 2.45 -5.70
CA TYR A 220 8.69 2.08 -6.63
C TYR A 220 8.90 0.68 -7.19
N GLY A 221 7.83 -0.10 -7.21
CA GLY A 221 7.77 -1.43 -7.80
C GLY A 221 7.07 -1.44 -9.15
N GLU A 222 7.00 -2.62 -9.76
CA GLU A 222 6.25 -2.85 -11.01
C GLU A 222 4.81 -3.32 -10.75
N SER A 223 4.59 -3.95 -9.60
CA SER A 223 3.27 -4.42 -9.14
C SER A 223 3.34 -4.89 -7.69
N CYS A 224 2.36 -4.53 -6.87
CA CYS A 224 2.08 -5.23 -5.61
C CYS A 224 1.29 -6.53 -5.88
N ILE A 225 1.23 -7.45 -4.91
CA ILE A 225 0.41 -8.69 -5.00
C ILE A 225 -1.04 -8.31 -5.35
N SER A 226 -1.66 -9.13 -6.19
CA SER A 226 -3.00 -8.98 -6.79
C SER A 226 -3.95 -8.07 -6.00
N ARG A 227 -4.52 -7.09 -6.72
CA ARG A 227 -5.58 -6.20 -6.23
C ARG A 227 -6.87 -6.93 -5.84
N VAL A 228 -6.95 -8.24 -6.08
CA VAL A 228 -8.09 -9.09 -5.75
C VAL A 228 -7.76 -9.88 -4.48
N PHE A 229 -8.62 -9.69 -3.47
CA PHE A 229 -8.60 -10.32 -2.16
C PHE A 229 -8.02 -11.74 -2.13
N GLY A 230 -6.87 -11.92 -1.47
CA GLY A 230 -6.31 -13.25 -1.23
C GLY A 230 -4.78 -13.30 -1.24
N LEU A 231 -4.27 -14.44 -0.78
CA LEU A 231 -2.88 -14.85 -0.98
C LEU A 231 -2.60 -15.02 -2.48
N PRO A 232 -1.36 -14.84 -2.96
CA PRO A 232 -1.03 -15.07 -4.36
C PRO A 232 -1.55 -16.43 -4.82
N THR A 233 -2.32 -16.45 -5.91
CA THR A 233 -2.72 -17.70 -6.58
C THR A 233 -1.86 -17.86 -7.83
N GLY A 234 -0.97 -18.86 -7.86
CA GLY A 234 -0.15 -19.18 -9.04
C GLY A 234 1.22 -18.46 -9.16
N THR A 235 1.68 -18.27 -10.40
CA THR A 235 3.03 -17.80 -10.83
C THR A 235 3.26 -16.28 -10.68
N GLU A 236 2.48 -15.58 -9.85
CA GLU A 236 2.65 -14.15 -9.66
C GLU A 236 3.99 -13.83 -8.97
N THR A 237 4.76 -12.93 -9.58
CA THR A 237 6.01 -12.40 -9.03
C THR A 237 5.85 -10.89 -8.81
N PRO A 238 5.27 -10.46 -7.67
CA PRO A 238 5.18 -9.04 -7.31
C PRO A 238 6.56 -8.42 -7.03
N SER A 239 6.64 -7.09 -6.94
CA SER A 239 7.72 -6.40 -6.24
C SER A 239 7.48 -6.54 -4.74
N HIS A 240 8.07 -7.57 -4.12
CA HIS A 240 7.78 -7.96 -2.74
C HIS A 240 9.02 -7.91 -1.86
N ILE A 241 8.92 -7.22 -0.73
CA ILE A 241 9.99 -7.12 0.27
C ILE A 241 9.49 -7.75 1.56
N PHE A 242 10.23 -8.71 2.11
CA PHE A 242 9.84 -9.33 3.38
C PHE A 242 11.00 -9.44 4.35
N ILE A 243 10.71 -9.14 5.62
CA ILE A 243 11.66 -9.32 6.71
C ILE A 243 11.61 -10.77 7.20
N ASP A 244 12.74 -11.45 7.14
CA ASP A 244 12.94 -12.77 7.69
C ASP A 244 13.40 -12.72 9.15
N SER A 245 12.57 -12.14 10.00
CA SER A 245 12.78 -12.06 11.45
C SER A 245 11.47 -12.18 12.20
N ASP A 246 11.52 -12.70 13.42
CA ASP A 246 10.37 -12.75 14.31
C ASP A 246 10.15 -11.44 15.08
N ASN A 247 11.12 -10.53 15.15
CA ASN A 247 11.02 -9.36 16.03
C ASN A 247 11.63 -8.07 15.47
N LEU A 248 12.33 -8.12 14.34
CA LEU A 248 12.92 -6.92 13.76
C LEU A 248 11.91 -6.11 12.94
N PRO A 249 12.05 -4.77 12.92
CA PRO A 249 11.39 -3.93 11.93
C PRO A 249 12.04 -4.10 10.55
N LEU A 250 11.24 -4.10 9.49
CA LEU A 250 11.74 -4.12 8.10
C LEU A 250 12.38 -2.77 7.73
N PHE A 251 11.68 -1.67 8.00
CA PHE A 251 12.17 -0.30 7.80
C PHE A 251 12.18 0.49 9.11
N VAL A 252 13.24 1.30 9.28
CA VAL A 252 13.43 2.19 10.43
C VAL A 252 13.89 3.56 9.96
N ASN A 253 13.53 4.64 10.66
CA ASN A 253 14.23 5.92 10.52
C ASN A 253 15.51 5.93 11.37
N VAL A 254 16.35 6.95 11.16
CA VAL A 254 17.47 7.23 12.07
C VAL A 254 16.92 7.94 13.31
N SER A 255 17.17 7.38 14.49
CA SER A 255 16.73 7.96 15.77
C SER A 255 17.31 9.37 15.96
N GLY A 256 16.46 10.32 16.38
CA GLY A 256 16.84 11.72 16.60
C GLY A 256 17.08 12.55 15.32
N VAL A 257 16.86 11.97 14.13
CA VAL A 257 17.04 12.68 12.85
C VAL A 257 15.68 12.89 12.18
N SER A 258 15.41 14.12 11.76
CA SER A 258 14.19 14.42 11.01
C SER A 258 14.24 13.78 9.63
N MET A 259 13.10 13.26 9.18
CA MET A 259 12.94 12.59 7.90
C MET A 259 11.74 13.16 7.17
N GLU A 260 11.88 13.45 5.88
CA GLU A 260 10.74 13.94 5.10
C GLU A 260 10.68 13.38 3.69
N SER A 261 9.48 13.38 3.12
CA SER A 261 9.24 13.08 1.70
C SER A 261 9.69 11.67 1.30
N VAL A 262 9.29 10.68 2.11
CA VAL A 262 9.56 9.26 1.84
C VAL A 262 8.32 8.60 1.27
N ASN A 263 8.46 8.00 0.09
CA ASN A 263 7.35 7.50 -0.70
C ASN A 263 7.54 6.03 -1.09
N PHE A 264 6.45 5.26 -1.09
CA PHE A 264 6.39 3.89 -1.56
C PHE A 264 5.24 3.72 -2.56
N THR A 265 5.48 3.03 -3.67
CA THR A 265 4.47 2.81 -4.70
C THR A 265 4.56 1.43 -5.32
N ASP A 266 3.43 0.74 -5.48
CA ASP A 266 3.33 -0.57 -6.17
C ASP A 266 4.25 -1.67 -5.58
N ILE A 267 4.40 -1.71 -4.26
CA ILE A 267 5.24 -2.68 -3.52
C ILE A 267 4.40 -3.38 -2.44
N SER A 268 4.61 -4.67 -2.24
CA SER A 268 4.08 -5.40 -1.08
C SER A 268 5.15 -5.67 -0.03
N PHE A 269 4.75 -5.58 1.24
CA PHE A 269 5.59 -5.76 2.42
C PHE A 269 5.05 -6.89 3.29
N SER A 270 5.93 -7.75 3.81
CA SER A 270 5.54 -8.79 4.76
C SER A 270 6.61 -9.17 5.77
N ALA A 271 6.23 -9.92 6.81
CA ALA A 271 7.15 -10.64 7.69
C ALA A 271 7.37 -12.11 7.25
N ARG A 272 6.72 -12.58 6.19
CA ARG A 272 6.91 -13.93 5.61
C ARG A 272 6.87 -13.87 4.08
N LEU A 273 7.56 -14.81 3.44
CA LEU A 273 7.57 -14.96 1.98
C LEU A 273 6.16 -15.21 1.42
N THR A 274 5.40 -16.08 2.08
CA THR A 274 4.00 -16.36 1.74
C THR A 274 3.13 -16.01 2.94
N PRO A 275 2.13 -15.13 2.77
CA PRO A 275 1.27 -14.78 3.89
C PRO A 275 0.47 -16.03 4.28
N THR A 276 0.58 -16.46 5.53
CA THR A 276 -0.31 -17.47 6.09
C THR A 276 -1.45 -16.76 6.83
N THR A 277 -2.47 -17.48 7.30
CA THR A 277 -3.51 -16.85 8.14
C THR A 277 -2.99 -16.45 9.53
N THR A 278 -1.77 -16.87 9.90
CA THR A 278 -1.17 -16.57 11.20
C THR A 278 -0.06 -15.51 11.05
N PRO A 279 -0.15 -14.37 11.76
CA PRO A 279 0.92 -13.37 11.78
C PRO A 279 2.25 -13.94 12.29
N ARG A 280 3.38 -13.38 11.85
CA ARG A 280 4.71 -13.82 12.29
C ARG A 280 5.23 -13.04 13.50
N GLY A 281 5.43 -13.75 14.60
CA GLY A 281 6.15 -13.26 15.77
C GLY A 281 5.63 -11.91 16.25
N THR A 282 6.54 -10.97 16.51
CA THR A 282 6.30 -9.56 16.79
C THR A 282 6.96 -8.66 15.74
N ALA A 283 7.21 -9.18 14.53
CA ALA A 283 7.88 -8.44 13.46
C ALA A 283 7.08 -7.19 13.07
N THR A 284 7.80 -6.12 12.72
CA THR A 284 7.21 -4.83 12.35
C THR A 284 7.55 -4.49 10.89
N GLY A 285 6.64 -3.89 10.15
CA GLY A 285 6.92 -3.40 8.79
C GLY A 285 7.72 -2.11 8.85
N PHE A 286 7.07 -1.05 9.32
CA PHE A 286 7.66 0.28 9.42
C PHE A 286 7.65 0.73 10.88
N LEU A 287 8.83 0.92 11.45
CA LEU A 287 9.00 1.53 12.77
C LEU A 287 9.49 2.96 12.58
N PHE A 288 8.59 3.91 12.82
CA PHE A 288 8.90 5.33 12.86
C PHE A 288 8.98 5.75 14.32
N GLU A 289 10.20 5.90 14.82
CA GLU A 289 10.49 6.22 16.21
C GLU A 289 11.26 7.53 16.37
N GLY A 290 10.96 8.27 17.44
CA GLY A 290 11.65 9.53 17.72
C GLY A 290 11.00 10.31 18.86
N SER A 291 11.58 11.47 19.14
CA SER A 291 11.07 12.41 20.13
C SER A 291 11.46 13.83 19.71
N ALA A 292 10.76 14.83 20.24
CA ALA A 292 11.01 16.23 19.89
C ALA A 292 12.50 16.59 20.16
N PRO A 293 13.15 17.37 19.28
CA PRO A 293 12.59 18.16 18.18
C PRO A 293 12.69 17.53 16.78
N SER A 294 13.01 16.22 16.64
CA SER A 294 13.01 15.61 15.32
C SER A 294 11.57 15.47 14.79
N ASP A 295 11.36 15.29 13.50
CA ASP A 295 10.02 15.08 12.94
C ASP A 295 10.07 14.12 11.76
N ILE A 296 9.00 13.39 11.51
CA ILE A 296 8.83 12.58 10.31
C ILE A 296 7.65 13.13 9.50
N LYS A 297 7.90 13.63 8.29
CA LYS A 297 6.89 14.36 7.50
C LYS A 297 6.72 13.83 6.09
N ASN A 298 5.54 14.06 5.52
CA ASN A 298 5.23 13.74 4.13
C ASN A 298 5.54 12.28 3.76
N LEU A 299 4.95 11.35 4.52
CA LEU A 299 5.02 9.92 4.21
C LEU A 299 3.92 9.54 3.24
N THR A 300 4.25 8.86 2.13
CA THR A 300 3.24 8.43 1.15
C THR A 300 3.34 6.94 0.85
N PHE A 301 2.21 6.25 0.89
CA PHE A 301 2.07 4.89 0.37
C PHE A 301 0.97 4.87 -0.67
N ASN A 302 1.28 4.39 -1.87
CA ASN A 302 0.33 4.34 -2.98
C ASN A 302 0.29 2.93 -3.57
N ARG A 303 -0.88 2.27 -3.53
CA ARG A 303 -1.04 0.89 -4.01
C ARG A 303 -0.04 -0.07 -3.37
N CYS A 304 0.14 0.07 -2.07
CA CYS A 304 1.00 -0.78 -1.27
C CYS A 304 0.19 -1.80 -0.46
N GLN A 305 0.77 -2.97 -0.24
CA GLN A 305 0.16 -4.01 0.59
C GLN A 305 1.04 -4.32 1.80
N PHE A 306 0.44 -4.55 2.96
CA PHE A 306 1.12 -4.91 4.19
C PHE A 306 0.50 -6.17 4.77
N SER A 307 1.31 -7.20 5.00
CA SER A 307 0.76 -8.50 5.38
C SER A 307 1.57 -9.28 6.41
N ASN A 308 0.88 -10.01 7.28
CA ASN A 308 1.47 -11.00 8.19
C ASN A 308 2.45 -10.44 9.25
N PHE A 309 2.41 -9.14 9.56
CA PHE A 309 3.17 -8.58 10.66
C PHE A 309 2.53 -8.94 12.00
N GLY A 310 3.23 -9.72 12.82
CA GLY A 310 2.74 -10.12 14.14
C GLY A 310 2.87 -9.05 15.22
N GLY A 311 3.70 -8.02 14.99
CA GLY A 311 3.65 -6.75 15.69
C GLY A 311 2.75 -5.77 14.94
N TYR A 312 3.38 -4.87 14.19
CA TYR A 312 2.73 -3.74 13.52
C TYR A 312 3.10 -3.70 12.04
N ALA A 313 2.16 -3.47 11.13
CA ALA A 313 2.55 -3.15 9.75
C ALA A 313 3.18 -1.75 9.69
N ILE A 314 2.59 -0.75 10.33
CA ILE A 314 3.16 0.60 10.50
C ILE A 314 3.00 1.02 11.97
N ARG A 315 4.08 1.48 12.60
CA ARG A 315 4.08 1.97 13.97
C ARG A 315 4.73 3.35 14.03
N ALA A 316 3.96 4.35 14.46
CA ALA A 316 4.48 5.64 14.88
C ALA A 316 4.61 5.62 16.40
N TYR A 317 5.84 5.69 16.91
CA TYR A 317 6.15 5.43 18.31
C TYR A 317 7.07 6.49 18.91
N ASP A 318 6.59 7.17 19.96
CA ASP A 318 7.43 8.03 20.79
C ASP A 318 7.80 7.27 22.08
N PRO A 319 9.08 6.86 22.26
CA PRO A 319 9.52 6.16 23.46
C PRO A 319 9.49 7.02 24.72
N THR A 320 9.35 8.34 24.58
CA THR A 320 9.30 9.30 25.69
C THR A 320 7.89 9.79 26.00
N ALA A 321 6.88 9.36 25.25
CA ALA A 321 5.50 9.75 25.48
C ALA A 321 4.96 9.28 26.85
N PRO A 322 4.22 10.13 27.58
CA PRO A 322 3.96 11.53 27.29
C PRO A 322 5.19 12.39 27.58
N SER A 323 5.78 13.01 26.57
CA SER A 323 6.96 13.85 26.75
C SER A 323 6.52 15.23 27.24
N ALA A 324 7.45 15.99 27.85
CA ALA A 324 7.16 17.36 28.29
C ALA A 324 6.96 18.33 27.11
N ASN A 325 7.28 17.91 25.87
CA ASN A 325 7.11 18.69 24.65
C ASN A 325 6.30 17.86 23.63
N PRO A 326 4.96 18.04 23.57
CA PRO A 326 4.05 17.18 22.79
C PRO A 326 4.17 17.34 21.26
N ASP A 327 5.13 18.13 20.77
CA ASP A 327 5.23 18.54 19.37
C ASP A 327 6.00 17.54 18.48
N TRP A 328 6.36 16.34 18.95
CA TRP A 328 6.98 15.35 18.07
C TRP A 328 5.96 14.77 17.10
N ASN A 329 6.22 14.89 15.80
CA ASN A 329 5.25 14.54 14.78
C ASN A 329 5.69 13.41 13.84
N VAL A 330 4.77 12.49 13.58
CA VAL A 330 4.75 11.72 12.33
C VAL A 330 3.59 12.23 11.49
N CYS A 331 3.78 13.33 10.76
CA CYS A 331 2.73 13.97 9.96
C CYS A 331 3.25 14.91 8.84
N PRO A 332 2.49 15.14 7.76
CA PRO A 332 1.32 14.38 7.33
C PRO A 332 1.74 13.00 6.76
N ALA A 333 0.80 12.07 6.75
CA ALA A 333 0.96 10.80 6.03
C ALA A 333 -0.28 10.46 5.21
N THR A 334 -0.07 9.93 4.01
CA THR A 334 -1.16 9.58 3.09
C THR A 334 -1.01 8.17 2.57
N LEU A 335 -2.07 7.38 2.69
CA LEU A 335 -2.19 6.05 2.12
C LEU A 335 -3.30 6.09 1.07
N THR A 336 -3.01 5.65 -0.14
CA THR A 336 -3.98 5.60 -1.24
C THR A 336 -4.01 4.20 -1.85
N ASP A 337 -5.19 3.59 -1.92
CA ASP A 337 -5.42 2.24 -2.47
C ASP A 337 -4.52 1.17 -1.82
N CYS A 338 -4.27 1.30 -0.52
CA CYS A 338 -3.43 0.37 0.24
C CYS A 338 -4.25 -0.77 0.86
N THR A 339 -3.61 -1.92 1.12
CA THR A 339 -4.29 -3.07 1.73
C THR A 339 -3.49 -3.65 2.89
N PHE A 340 -4.15 -3.84 4.04
CA PHE A 340 -3.59 -4.48 5.24
C PHE A 340 -4.23 -5.85 5.45
N LEU A 341 -3.44 -6.92 5.42
CA LEU A 341 -3.92 -8.31 5.50
C LEU A 341 -3.28 -9.09 6.66
N TYR A 342 -4.11 -9.67 7.52
CA TYR A 342 -3.66 -10.63 8.55
C TYR A 342 -2.49 -10.13 9.42
N ASN A 343 -2.51 -8.85 9.78
CA ASN A 343 -1.57 -8.30 10.76
C ASN A 343 -2.19 -8.38 12.16
N THR A 344 -1.36 -8.43 13.19
CA THR A 344 -1.88 -8.19 14.55
C THR A 344 -2.40 -6.76 14.62
N ILE A 345 -1.56 -5.78 14.25
CA ILE A 345 -1.95 -4.38 14.14
C ILE A 345 -1.55 -3.86 12.75
N GLY A 346 -2.49 -3.26 12.03
CA GLY A 346 -2.21 -2.57 10.77
C GLY A 346 -1.38 -1.29 11.02
N ILE A 347 -2.01 -0.28 11.60
CA ILE A 347 -1.38 1.01 11.92
C ILE A 347 -1.51 1.27 13.41
N SER A 348 -0.43 1.67 14.07
CA SER A 348 -0.44 2.09 15.47
C SER A 348 0.05 3.52 15.64
N PHE A 349 -0.73 4.32 16.36
CA PHE A 349 -0.38 5.67 16.81
C PHE A 349 -0.09 5.64 18.31
N GLU A 350 1.19 5.57 18.65
CA GLU A 350 1.75 5.55 20.00
C GLU A 350 2.70 6.74 20.19
N THR A 351 2.26 7.94 19.85
CA THR A 351 3.09 9.15 19.79
C THR A 351 2.40 10.33 20.49
N ASP A 352 3.13 11.39 20.84
CA ASP A 352 2.51 12.62 21.33
C ASP A 352 1.68 13.33 20.24
N ASN A 353 2.13 13.30 18.98
CA ASN A 353 1.37 13.82 17.85
C ASN A 353 1.52 12.95 16.57
N ALA A 354 0.38 12.60 15.96
CA ALA A 354 0.25 11.97 14.65
C ALA A 354 -0.91 12.61 13.87
N ASP A 355 -0.82 13.91 13.64
CA ASP A 355 -1.83 14.68 12.92
C ASP A 355 -1.87 14.40 11.42
N PHE A 356 -2.99 14.78 10.79
CA PHE A 356 -3.16 14.81 9.33
C PHE A 356 -2.86 13.50 8.61
N TRP A 357 -3.22 12.36 9.21
CA TRP A 357 -3.21 11.07 8.53
C TRP A 357 -4.45 10.91 7.66
N GLN A 358 -4.24 10.58 6.38
CA GLN A 358 -5.30 10.40 5.41
C GLN A 358 -5.19 9.03 4.75
N LEU A 359 -6.22 8.21 4.90
CA LEU A 359 -6.35 6.92 4.25
C LEU A 359 -7.47 7.01 3.21
N ASN A 360 -7.13 6.82 1.94
CA ASN A 360 -8.05 6.94 0.81
C ASN A 360 -8.16 5.58 0.11
N GLY A 361 -9.33 4.94 0.15
CA GLY A 361 -9.53 3.62 -0.47
C GLY A 361 -8.72 2.50 0.21
N THR A 362 -8.21 2.73 1.43
CA THR A 362 -7.41 1.74 2.15
C THR A 362 -8.27 0.63 2.74
N ALA A 363 -7.84 -0.61 2.57
CA ALA A 363 -8.59 -1.79 3.01
C ALA A 363 -7.93 -2.56 4.15
N PHE A 364 -8.72 -3.09 5.08
CA PHE A 364 -8.26 -3.88 6.23
C PHE A 364 -8.97 -5.23 6.30
N PHE A 365 -8.26 -6.35 6.10
CA PHE A 365 -8.85 -7.68 6.17
C PHE A 365 -8.10 -8.62 7.10
N GLY A 366 -8.85 -9.27 8.01
CA GLY A 366 -8.33 -10.32 8.89
C GLY A 366 -7.25 -9.84 9.86
N ASN A 367 -7.08 -8.53 10.01
CA ASN A 367 -6.24 -7.97 11.07
C ASN A 367 -6.92 -8.18 12.42
N VAL A 368 -6.17 -8.30 13.52
CA VAL A 368 -6.80 -8.24 14.85
C VAL A 368 -7.31 -6.82 15.10
N TYR A 369 -6.44 -5.84 14.83
CA TYR A 369 -6.77 -4.41 14.81
C TYR A 369 -6.28 -3.79 13.51
N GLY A 370 -7.15 -3.10 12.78
CA GLY A 370 -6.77 -2.31 11.60
C GLY A 370 -5.93 -1.10 12.00
N ILE A 371 -6.47 -0.27 12.88
CA ILE A 371 -5.82 0.93 13.43
C ILE A 371 -5.99 0.96 14.94
N VAL A 372 -4.89 1.18 15.67
CA VAL A 372 -4.88 1.42 17.11
C VAL A 372 -4.47 2.86 17.36
N CYS A 373 -5.37 3.63 17.98
CA CYS A 373 -5.14 4.99 18.41
C CYS A 373 -4.94 5.02 19.93
N THR A 374 -3.70 4.86 20.39
CA THR A 374 -3.38 5.07 21.82
C THR A 374 -3.28 6.56 22.10
N ARG A 375 -2.57 7.27 21.23
CA ARG A 375 -2.48 8.72 21.19
C ARG A 375 -2.54 9.14 19.73
N SER A 376 -3.64 9.78 19.31
CA SER A 376 -3.87 10.10 17.89
C SER A 376 -4.15 11.57 17.68
N GLY A 377 -3.53 12.13 16.66
CA GLY A 377 -3.88 13.42 16.09
C GLY A 377 -5.12 13.34 15.19
N ILE A 378 -5.20 14.20 14.18
CA ILE A 378 -6.26 14.21 13.16
C ILE A 378 -6.10 13.00 12.19
N LEU A 379 -7.07 12.08 12.21
CA LEU A 379 -7.16 10.90 11.33
C LEU A 379 -8.43 10.95 10.47
N VAL A 380 -8.25 10.82 9.15
CA VAL A 380 -9.36 10.72 8.18
C VAL A 380 -9.27 9.42 7.40
N LEU A 381 -10.33 8.62 7.49
CA LEU A 381 -10.58 7.44 6.67
C LEU A 381 -11.62 7.78 5.62
N ASN A 382 -11.24 7.72 4.36
CA ASN A 382 -12.08 8.09 3.22
C ASN A 382 -12.21 6.88 2.28
N GLN A 383 -13.45 6.40 2.13
CA GLN A 383 -13.78 5.20 1.35
C GLN A 383 -12.97 3.97 1.77
N CYS A 384 -12.52 3.91 3.03
CA CYS A 384 -11.86 2.74 3.58
C CYS A 384 -12.86 1.62 3.84
N PHE A 385 -12.42 0.38 3.64
CA PHE A 385 -13.30 -0.78 3.77
C PHE A 385 -12.59 -2.01 4.35
N GLY A 386 -13.34 -3.05 4.70
CA GLY A 386 -12.70 -4.25 5.22
C GLY A 386 -13.62 -5.20 5.98
N GLY A 387 -12.98 -6.15 6.66
CA GLY A 387 -13.65 -7.09 7.54
C GLY A 387 -12.73 -7.96 8.38
N GLY A 388 -13.30 -8.56 9.43
CA GLY A 388 -12.56 -9.30 10.46
C GLY A 388 -11.88 -8.40 11.49
N GLY A 389 -11.81 -8.85 12.74
CA GLY A 389 -11.26 -8.04 13.85
C GLY A 389 -11.91 -6.67 13.99
N ILE A 390 -11.15 -5.68 14.49
CA ILE A 390 -11.64 -4.31 14.71
C ILE A 390 -10.99 -3.37 13.70
N MET A 391 -11.77 -2.57 12.95
CA MET A 391 -11.18 -1.61 11.99
C MET A 391 -10.40 -0.51 12.69
N VAL A 392 -11.01 0.18 13.67
CA VAL A 392 -10.37 1.23 14.46
C VAL A 392 -10.70 1.05 15.94
N ILE A 393 -9.69 1.08 16.79
CA ILE A 393 -9.84 1.12 18.24
C ILE A 393 -9.13 2.33 18.83
N THR A 394 -9.79 3.05 19.74
CA THR A 394 -9.13 4.03 20.61
C THR A 394 -8.84 3.36 21.96
N GLY A 395 -7.64 3.54 22.47
CA GLY A 395 -7.16 2.85 23.67
C GLY A 395 -5.82 2.15 23.44
N GLY A 396 -5.36 1.37 24.43
CA GLY A 396 -4.03 0.75 24.43
C GLY A 396 -3.33 0.91 25.77
N SER A 397 -2.05 0.55 25.87
CA SER A 397 -1.24 0.75 27.07
C SER A 397 -0.70 2.19 27.15
N GLY A 398 -0.79 2.84 28.32
CA GLY A 398 -0.21 4.17 28.55
C GLY A 398 -1.23 5.30 28.66
N THR A 399 -0.75 6.55 28.65
CA THR A 399 -1.58 7.75 28.74
C THR A 399 -2.25 8.02 27.39
N GLN A 400 -3.58 7.93 27.34
CA GLN A 400 -4.35 8.02 26.12
C GLN A 400 -4.88 9.43 25.87
N ILE A 401 -4.75 9.92 24.63
CA ILE A 401 -5.27 11.21 24.16
C ILE A 401 -5.79 11.02 22.72
N ARG A 402 -6.89 11.67 22.35
CA ARG A 402 -7.40 11.65 20.96
C ARG A 402 -7.83 13.05 20.55
N ASP A 403 -7.43 13.47 19.35
CA ASP A 403 -7.97 14.62 18.66
C ASP A 403 -9.21 14.26 17.84
N SER A 404 -9.14 14.15 16.51
CA SER A 404 -10.33 13.88 15.69
C SER A 404 -10.14 12.64 14.83
N ILE A 405 -11.17 11.78 14.81
CA ILE A 405 -11.24 10.62 13.93
C ILE A 405 -12.49 10.77 13.07
N THR A 406 -12.32 10.81 11.76
CA THR A 406 -13.43 10.96 10.80
C THR A 406 -13.44 9.81 9.81
N PHE A 407 -14.58 9.16 9.68
CA PHE A 407 -14.87 8.16 8.66
C PHE A 407 -15.80 8.79 7.62
N ILE A 408 -15.47 8.63 6.34
CA ILE A 408 -16.23 9.20 5.22
C ILE A 408 -16.45 8.09 4.20
N GLY A 409 -17.70 7.70 3.97
CA GLY A 409 -18.04 6.68 2.95
C GLY A 409 -17.41 5.31 3.23
N CYS A 410 -17.10 5.00 4.49
CA CYS A 410 -16.45 3.74 4.87
C CYS A 410 -17.46 2.60 5.02
N GLN A 411 -17.01 1.36 4.81
CA GLN A 411 -17.80 0.15 5.03
C GLN A 411 -16.99 -0.94 5.73
N TYR A 412 -17.51 -1.53 6.81
CA TYR A 412 -16.83 -2.62 7.49
C TYR A 412 -17.77 -3.77 7.84
N GLU A 413 -17.49 -4.96 7.32
CA GLU A 413 -18.37 -6.14 7.42
C GLU A 413 -17.70 -7.30 8.16
N GLN A 414 -18.53 -8.17 8.76
CA GLN A 414 -18.06 -9.40 9.43
C GLN A 414 -16.91 -9.19 10.43
N GLY A 415 -16.77 -7.99 10.97
CA GLY A 415 -15.76 -7.63 11.96
C GLY A 415 -16.28 -7.82 13.38
N THR A 416 -15.35 -7.88 14.33
CA THR A 416 -15.64 -7.71 15.75
C THR A 416 -16.23 -6.33 16.02
N ALA A 417 -15.70 -5.28 15.38
CA ALA A 417 -16.29 -3.94 15.41
C ALA A 417 -15.77 -3.08 14.23
N MET A 418 -16.58 -2.13 13.76
CA MET A 418 -16.09 -1.07 12.88
C MET A 418 -15.34 0.00 13.69
N LEU A 419 -15.84 0.31 14.88
CA LEU A 419 -15.20 1.24 15.81
C LEU A 419 -15.34 0.68 17.22
N GLN A 420 -14.25 0.69 17.98
CA GLN A 420 -14.28 0.52 19.42
C GLN A 420 -13.64 1.72 20.11
N VAL A 421 -14.39 2.37 20.99
CA VAL A 421 -13.88 3.45 21.84
C VAL A 421 -13.64 2.88 23.22
N ALA A 422 -12.37 2.69 23.60
CA ALA A 422 -11.97 2.02 24.83
C ALA A 422 -10.83 2.75 25.56
N ASP A 423 -10.64 4.04 25.28
CA ASP A 423 -9.72 4.89 26.02
C ASP A 423 -10.26 5.26 27.42
N ASN A 424 -9.39 5.64 28.34
CA ASN A 424 -9.67 5.98 29.72
C ASN A 424 -9.70 7.52 29.92
N MET A 425 -10.21 8.26 28.92
CA MET A 425 -10.23 9.72 28.95
C MET A 425 -11.44 10.24 29.77
N ALA A 426 -11.24 10.44 31.06
CA ALA A 426 -12.32 10.75 32.01
C ALA A 426 -13.02 12.12 31.82
N THR A 427 -12.52 13.05 30.99
CA THR A 427 -12.92 14.48 31.06
C THR A 427 -13.25 15.20 29.75
N GLN A 428 -13.13 14.61 28.56
CA GLN A 428 -13.25 15.37 27.28
C GLN A 428 -14.48 15.03 26.44
N ARG A 429 -15.68 15.15 27.03
CA ARG A 429 -16.96 14.93 26.33
C ARG A 429 -17.24 15.86 25.14
N THR A 430 -16.50 16.96 24.94
CA THR A 430 -16.92 18.05 24.03
C THR A 430 -15.87 18.56 23.05
N TYR A 431 -14.59 18.17 23.17
CA TYR A 431 -13.53 18.81 22.38
C TYR A 431 -13.15 18.04 21.10
N PHE A 432 -13.40 16.73 21.08
CA PHE A 432 -12.74 15.80 20.16
C PHE A 432 -13.68 14.69 19.68
N PRO A 433 -14.64 15.03 18.79
CA PRO A 433 -15.67 14.10 18.34
C PRO A 433 -15.11 13.04 17.38
N ILE A 434 -15.68 11.84 17.45
CA ILE A 434 -15.52 10.81 16.43
C ILE A 434 -16.71 10.95 15.47
N LYS A 435 -16.42 11.10 14.18
CA LYS A 435 -17.44 11.36 13.16
C LYS A 435 -17.53 10.22 12.15
N MET A 436 -18.74 9.78 11.83
CA MET A 436 -19.03 8.89 10.70
C MET A 436 -19.97 9.61 9.74
N ILE A 437 -19.59 9.70 8.47
CA ILE A 437 -20.33 10.43 7.45
C ILE A 437 -20.55 9.52 6.25
N SER A 438 -21.82 9.27 5.89
CA SER A 438 -22.20 8.44 4.74
C SER A 438 -21.60 7.02 4.77
N CYS A 439 -21.36 6.48 5.96
CA CYS A 439 -20.78 5.16 6.14
C CYS A 439 -21.84 4.05 6.10
N ILE A 440 -21.43 2.83 5.75
CA ILE A 440 -22.24 1.61 5.89
C ILE A 440 -21.67 0.78 7.04
N VAL A 441 -22.42 0.71 8.13
CA VAL A 441 -22.01 0.09 9.39
C VAL A 441 -22.60 -1.31 9.51
N GLU A 442 -21.85 -2.32 9.08
CA GLU A 442 -22.26 -3.75 9.11
C GLU A 442 -21.61 -4.55 10.24
N SER A 443 -20.61 -3.97 10.89
CA SER A 443 -20.00 -4.45 12.13
C SER A 443 -20.37 -3.49 13.27
N PRO A 444 -20.48 -3.94 14.52
CA PRO A 444 -21.01 -3.10 15.60
C PRO A 444 -20.08 -1.92 15.90
N ILE A 445 -20.66 -0.87 16.49
CA ILE A 445 -19.95 0.25 17.09
C ILE A 445 -19.94 0.03 18.60
N LEU A 446 -18.76 -0.07 19.21
CA LEU A 446 -18.59 -0.34 20.64
C LEU A 446 -18.12 0.94 21.35
N LEU A 447 -18.98 1.57 22.14
CA LEU A 447 -18.68 2.78 22.89
C LEU A 447 -18.47 2.43 24.37
N SER A 448 -17.26 1.96 24.67
CA SER A 448 -16.85 1.45 25.98
C SER A 448 -16.13 2.48 26.85
N ALA A 449 -16.12 3.74 26.42
CA ALA A 449 -15.58 4.88 27.14
C ALA A 449 -16.41 6.15 26.85
N SER A 450 -16.34 7.14 27.76
CA SER A 450 -16.97 8.44 27.55
C SER A 450 -16.45 9.09 26.27
N CYS A 451 -17.36 9.42 25.34
CA CYS A 451 -17.01 10.04 24.07
C CYS A 451 -18.18 10.83 23.48
N HIS A 452 -17.87 11.64 22.48
CA HIS A 452 -18.86 12.25 21.58
C HIS A 452 -18.76 11.55 20.23
N PHE A 453 -19.80 10.80 19.89
CA PHE A 453 -19.93 10.10 18.62
C PHE A 453 -20.98 10.83 17.78
N ILE A 454 -20.60 11.22 16.57
CA ILE A 454 -21.47 11.91 15.62
C ILE A 454 -21.59 11.03 14.39
N SER A 455 -22.82 10.77 13.97
CA SER A 455 -23.12 10.06 12.74
C SER A 455 -24.03 10.89 11.86
N GLU A 456 -23.74 10.90 10.56
CA GLU A 456 -24.48 11.68 9.56
C GLU A 456 -24.66 10.88 8.27
N GLY A 457 -25.90 10.66 7.85
CA GLY A 457 -26.25 9.99 6.60
C GLY A 457 -25.75 8.54 6.51
N CYS A 458 -25.48 7.89 7.64
CA CYS A 458 -24.97 6.53 7.69
C CYS A 458 -26.11 5.50 7.62
N ARG A 459 -25.79 4.32 7.10
CA ARG A 459 -26.67 3.14 7.15
C ARG A 459 -26.15 2.16 8.17
N TYR A 460 -26.94 1.90 9.22
CA TYR A 460 -26.66 0.92 10.24
C TYR A 460 -27.39 -0.39 9.97
N VAL A 461 -26.61 -1.45 9.77
CA VAL A 461 -27.06 -2.85 9.67
C VAL A 461 -26.78 -3.60 10.98
N ASN A 462 -25.90 -3.05 11.83
CA ASN A 462 -25.48 -3.61 13.10
C ASN A 462 -25.53 -2.57 14.23
N ASN A 463 -25.46 -3.03 15.47
CA ASN A 463 -25.78 -2.25 16.66
C ASN A 463 -24.73 -1.19 17.02
N ILE A 464 -25.19 -0.18 17.77
CA ILE A 464 -24.34 0.68 18.59
C ILE A 464 -24.49 0.21 20.04
N GLU A 465 -23.40 -0.31 20.61
CA GLU A 465 -23.34 -0.87 21.96
C GLU A 465 -22.62 0.10 22.90
N VAL A 466 -23.35 0.72 23.84
CA VAL A 466 -22.77 1.64 24.82
C VAL A 466 -22.60 0.90 26.15
N THR A 467 -21.36 0.79 26.63
CA THR A 467 -21.08 0.15 27.94
C THR A 467 -20.54 1.13 28.98
N ALA A 468 -20.07 2.31 28.56
CA ALA A 468 -19.64 3.37 29.47
C ALA A 468 -20.72 4.42 29.71
N SER A 469 -20.78 4.92 30.94
CA SER A 469 -21.51 6.16 31.22
C SER A 469 -20.83 7.32 30.49
N GLY A 470 -21.63 8.31 30.11
CA GLY A 470 -21.10 9.56 29.61
C GLY A 470 -20.77 9.63 28.13
N VAL A 471 -21.34 8.70 27.38
CA VAL A 471 -21.35 8.73 25.92
C VAL A 471 -22.45 9.68 25.45
N LEU A 472 -22.08 10.57 24.53
CA LEU A 472 -22.98 11.44 23.79
C LEU A 472 -23.01 10.98 22.34
N ILE A 473 -24.20 10.70 21.81
CA ILE A 473 -24.41 10.33 20.40
C ILE A 473 -25.25 11.42 19.73
N ASP A 474 -24.78 11.93 18.60
CA ASP A 474 -25.60 12.70 17.67
C ASP A 474 -25.78 11.91 16.37
N SER A 475 -27.01 11.88 15.83
CA SER A 475 -27.37 11.05 14.67
C SER A 475 -28.26 11.83 13.71
N TYR A 476 -27.70 12.23 12.58
CA TYR A 476 -28.32 13.12 11.61
C TYR A 476 -28.62 12.39 10.30
N SER A 477 -29.91 12.19 10.00
CA SER A 477 -30.36 11.55 8.76
C SER A 477 -29.83 10.13 8.55
N ASP A 478 -29.57 9.42 9.65
CA ASP A 478 -29.13 8.02 9.59
C ASP A 478 -30.30 7.07 9.33
N SER A 479 -30.02 5.94 8.69
CA SER A 479 -30.95 4.84 8.47
C SER A 479 -30.54 3.63 9.29
N PHE A 480 -31.47 3.06 10.05
CA PHE A 480 -31.26 1.83 10.83
C PHE A 480 -32.13 0.70 10.30
N LEU A 481 -31.61 -0.53 10.26
CA LEU A 481 -32.47 -1.68 9.99
C LEU A 481 -33.40 -1.97 11.18
N PRO A 482 -34.56 -2.62 10.97
CA PRO A 482 -35.48 -2.97 12.06
C PRO A 482 -34.87 -3.86 13.15
N THR A 483 -33.79 -4.59 12.82
CA THR A 483 -33.05 -5.47 13.72
C THR A 483 -31.90 -4.78 14.45
N THR A 484 -31.65 -3.49 14.16
CA THR A 484 -30.55 -2.74 14.74
C THR A 484 -30.98 -2.02 16.01
N HIS A 485 -30.11 -2.08 17.01
CA HIS A 485 -30.32 -1.47 18.33
C HIS A 485 -29.25 -0.42 18.64
N ILE A 486 -29.65 0.60 19.39
CA ILE A 486 -28.73 1.47 20.12
C ILE A 486 -28.94 1.16 21.61
N ASN A 487 -28.02 0.39 22.19
CA ASN A 487 -28.12 -0.06 23.57
C ASN A 487 -27.44 0.94 24.50
N LEU A 488 -28.25 1.70 25.26
CA LEU A 488 -27.77 2.74 26.16
C LEU A 488 -27.62 2.25 27.60
N VAL A 489 -26.65 2.83 28.32
CA VAL A 489 -26.51 2.71 29.78
C VAL A 489 -26.85 4.03 30.48
N ALA A 490 -27.09 3.97 31.79
CA ALA A 490 -27.37 5.14 32.60
C ALA A 490 -26.26 6.20 32.49
N GLY A 491 -26.63 7.46 32.27
CA GLY A 491 -25.70 8.58 32.11
C GLY A 491 -25.18 8.81 30.68
N SER A 492 -25.64 8.01 29.71
CA SER A 492 -25.42 8.22 28.26
C SER A 492 -26.67 8.82 27.60
N SER A 493 -26.50 9.60 26.52
CA SER A 493 -27.61 10.31 25.86
C SER A 493 -27.46 10.40 24.34
N VAL A 494 -28.58 10.38 23.63
CA VAL A 494 -28.66 10.62 22.17
C VAL A 494 -29.29 12.00 21.92
N ARG A 495 -28.50 13.02 21.55
CA ARG A 495 -29.00 14.36 21.26
C ARG A 495 -29.13 14.51 19.75
N ASN A 496 -30.27 14.95 19.24
CA ASN A 496 -30.53 15.06 17.79
C ASN A 496 -30.54 13.69 17.08
N TYR A 497 -31.65 12.98 17.20
CA TYR A 497 -31.93 11.76 16.43
C TYR A 497 -32.96 12.11 15.35
N VAL A 498 -32.50 12.29 14.10
CA VAL A 498 -33.36 12.60 12.95
C VAL A 498 -33.31 11.42 11.98
N THR A 499 -34.34 10.59 11.95
CA THR A 499 -34.44 9.46 11.01
C THR A 499 -35.30 9.83 9.81
N HIS A 500 -35.07 9.14 8.69
CA HIS A 500 -36.01 9.12 7.56
C HIS A 500 -37.21 8.20 7.89
N GLY A 501 -38.12 8.60 8.80
CA GLY A 501 -39.38 7.87 9.06
C GLY A 501 -39.76 7.72 10.53
N THR A 502 -40.72 6.81 10.82
CA THR A 502 -41.20 6.46 12.18
C THR A 502 -40.39 5.35 12.86
N ASP A 503 -39.33 4.86 12.22
CA ASP A 503 -38.58 3.69 12.64
C ASP A 503 -37.53 4.06 13.68
N TYR A 504 -37.90 3.94 14.96
CA TYR A 504 -36.98 4.05 16.08
C TYR A 504 -36.35 2.68 16.38
N PRO A 505 -35.03 2.60 16.62
CA PRO A 505 -34.37 1.40 17.10
C PRO A 505 -35.04 0.91 18.38
N VAL A 506 -35.27 -0.40 18.47
CA VAL A 506 -35.89 -1.00 19.65
C VAL A 506 -35.02 -0.74 20.88
N GLY A 507 -35.59 -0.09 21.90
CA GLY A 507 -34.90 0.28 23.14
C GLY A 507 -34.64 1.78 23.32
N ILE A 508 -34.81 2.58 22.27
CA ILE A 508 -34.65 4.05 22.34
C ILE A 508 -35.99 4.72 22.68
N ARG A 509 -35.93 5.61 23.68
CA ARG A 509 -37.09 6.40 24.16
C ARG A 509 -37.62 7.39 23.15
N GLY A 510 -36.75 7.87 22.25
CA GLY A 510 -36.96 9.01 21.37
C GLY A 510 -35.81 10.02 21.49
N PRO A 511 -35.89 11.15 20.77
CA PRO A 511 -34.87 12.21 20.81
C PRO A 511 -34.64 12.74 22.23
N ILE A 512 -33.39 12.83 22.69
CA ILE A 512 -33.06 13.36 24.04
C ILE A 512 -32.53 14.80 23.92
N THR A 513 -33.15 15.75 24.61
CA THR A 513 -32.65 17.13 24.77
C THR A 513 -32.40 17.37 26.26
N ASP A 514 -31.18 17.80 26.64
CA ASP A 514 -30.77 18.00 28.05
C ASP A 514 -31.10 16.84 29.00
N GLY A 515 -30.92 15.60 28.52
CA GLY A 515 -31.15 14.39 29.30
C GLY A 515 -32.62 13.98 29.44
N LYS A 516 -33.56 14.69 28.77
CA LYS A 516 -34.98 14.35 28.70
C LYS A 516 -35.40 13.97 27.29
N CYS A 517 -36.19 12.91 27.16
CA CYS A 517 -36.81 12.53 25.89
C CYS A 517 -37.90 13.51 25.51
N ILE A 518 -37.94 13.96 24.25
CA ILE A 518 -39.06 14.69 23.66
C ILE A 518 -39.45 14.00 22.36
N ARG A 519 -40.63 13.38 22.34
CA ARG A 519 -41.12 12.59 21.21
C ARG A 519 -42.57 12.91 20.88
N THR A 520 -43.08 12.37 19.76
CA THR A 520 -44.50 12.42 19.39
C THR A 520 -45.11 11.02 19.34
N ALA A 521 -46.30 10.82 19.91
CA ALA A 521 -47.07 9.58 19.79
C ALA A 521 -48.58 9.82 20.03
N SER A 522 -49.44 8.86 19.68
CA SER A 522 -50.90 8.99 19.86
C SER A 522 -51.38 8.70 21.28
N ALA A 523 -50.49 8.29 22.19
CA ALA A 523 -50.77 7.92 23.58
C ALA A 523 -49.48 8.00 24.42
N PRO A 524 -49.58 8.07 25.77
CA PRO A 524 -48.40 7.92 26.62
C PRO A 524 -47.84 6.51 26.50
N PRO A 525 -46.54 6.30 26.73
CA PRO A 525 -45.96 4.96 26.80
C PRO A 525 -46.70 4.05 27.78
N SER A 526 -47.19 2.91 27.29
CA SER A 526 -47.91 1.89 28.09
C SER A 526 -47.29 0.51 27.88
N GLY A 527 -46.67 -0.06 28.91
CA GLY A 527 -45.89 -1.30 28.79
C GLY A 527 -44.64 -1.19 27.91
N GLY A 528 -43.88 -2.28 27.78
CA GLY A 528 -42.67 -2.38 26.95
C GLY A 528 -41.36 -2.52 27.73
N THR A 529 -40.23 -2.55 27.02
CA THR A 529 -38.86 -2.69 27.57
C THR A 529 -38.11 -1.36 27.67
N VAL A 530 -38.72 -0.27 27.22
CA VAL A 530 -38.08 1.06 27.14
C VAL A 530 -38.21 1.81 28.48
N ALA A 531 -37.08 2.17 29.09
CA ALA A 531 -37.03 2.81 30.41
C ALA A 531 -37.01 4.34 30.32
N TYR A 532 -38.08 5.01 30.76
CA TYR A 532 -38.24 6.48 30.80
C TYR A 532 -37.81 7.07 32.14
N VAL A 533 -37.39 8.34 32.11
CA VAL A 533 -37.01 9.10 33.30
C VAL A 533 -38.00 10.22 33.54
N ALA A 534 -38.18 10.58 34.82
CA ALA A 534 -39.00 11.73 35.19
C ALA A 534 -38.57 12.99 34.40
N GLY A 535 -39.51 13.68 33.77
CA GLY A 535 -39.32 14.82 32.88
C GLY A 535 -39.28 14.49 31.38
N ASP A 536 -39.30 13.21 30.98
CA ASP A 536 -39.51 12.83 29.58
C ASP A 536 -40.91 13.28 29.10
N ILE A 537 -41.04 13.78 27.87
CA ILE A 537 -42.27 14.34 27.28
C ILE A 537 -42.64 13.59 25.99
N THR A 538 -43.92 13.24 25.87
CA THR A 538 -44.55 12.74 24.64
C THR A 538 -45.64 13.72 24.21
N TYR A 539 -45.44 14.45 23.11
CA TYR A 539 -46.48 15.26 22.49
C TYR A 539 -47.49 14.38 21.74
N ASN A 540 -48.77 14.76 21.80
CA ASN A 540 -49.81 14.04 21.07
C ASN A 540 -49.60 14.21 19.56
N SER A 541 -49.44 13.11 18.82
CA SER A 541 -49.21 13.14 17.36
C SER A 541 -50.48 13.41 16.56
N SER A 542 -51.66 13.30 17.18
CA SER A 542 -52.96 13.52 16.53
C SER A 542 -53.87 14.38 17.44
N PRO A 543 -53.46 15.61 17.78
CA PRO A 543 -54.21 16.43 18.72
C PRO A 543 -55.53 16.92 18.12
N THR A 544 -56.62 16.76 18.86
CA THR A 544 -57.94 17.37 18.59
C THR A 544 -58.38 18.24 19.76
N THR A 545 -59.34 19.15 19.54
CA THR A 545 -59.89 19.99 20.61
C THR A 545 -60.46 19.12 21.74
N GLY A 546 -60.01 19.36 22.97
CA GLY A 546 -60.35 18.60 24.17
C GLY A 546 -59.54 17.32 24.37
N SER A 547 -58.60 17.01 23.47
CA SER A 547 -57.64 15.92 23.70
C SER A 547 -56.43 16.40 24.50
N PRO A 548 -55.66 15.49 25.12
CA PRO A 548 -54.38 15.84 25.74
C PRO A 548 -53.44 16.49 24.72
N SER A 549 -52.74 17.57 25.09
CA SER A 549 -51.64 18.11 24.28
C SER A 549 -50.39 17.21 24.30
N GLY A 550 -50.26 16.42 25.35
CA GLY A 550 -49.20 15.43 25.50
C GLY A 550 -49.18 14.84 26.90
N TRP A 551 -48.09 14.16 27.23
CA TRP A 551 -47.85 13.52 28.51
C TRP A 551 -46.41 13.77 28.97
N VAL A 552 -46.21 13.89 30.28
CA VAL A 552 -44.90 14.03 30.93
C VAL A 552 -44.70 12.91 31.94
N CYS A 553 -43.51 12.30 31.93
CA CYS A 553 -43.15 11.26 32.89
C CYS A 553 -42.91 11.92 34.25
N THR A 554 -43.66 11.53 35.29
CA THR A 554 -43.53 12.08 36.64
C THR A 554 -42.69 11.20 37.56
N ALA A 555 -42.56 9.91 37.23
CA ALA A 555 -41.65 8.98 37.90
C ALA A 555 -40.98 8.05 36.90
N SER A 556 -39.65 7.92 37.00
CA SER A 556 -38.84 7.05 36.13
C SER A 556 -39.27 5.58 36.24
N GLY A 557 -39.19 4.84 35.13
CA GLY A 557 -39.47 3.39 35.10
C GLY A 557 -39.62 2.83 33.69
N THR A 558 -40.08 1.58 33.58
CA THR A 558 -40.27 0.88 32.30
C THR A 558 -41.75 0.55 32.09
N PRO A 559 -42.57 1.46 31.52
CA PRO A 559 -42.19 2.73 30.89
C PRO A 559 -42.30 3.97 31.80
N GLY A 560 -42.41 3.82 33.12
CA GLY A 560 -42.51 4.94 34.07
C GLY A 560 -43.96 5.37 34.32
N THR A 561 -44.16 6.33 35.21
CA THR A 561 -45.47 6.93 35.50
C THR A 561 -45.63 8.20 34.67
N TRP A 562 -46.75 8.33 33.98
CA TRP A 562 -47.02 9.42 33.04
C TRP A 562 -48.26 10.20 33.44
N ASP A 563 -48.11 11.52 33.55
CA ASP A 563 -49.20 12.46 33.73
C ASP A 563 -49.43 13.28 32.47
N MET A 564 -50.58 13.94 32.41
CA MET A 564 -50.93 14.80 31.30
C MET A 564 -50.10 16.09 31.27
N LEU A 565 -49.66 16.47 30.08
CA LEU A 565 -49.08 17.78 29.79
C LEU A 565 -50.13 18.67 29.12
N GLY A 566 -51.14 19.11 29.88
CA GLY A 566 -52.22 20.00 29.43
C GLY A 566 -53.23 19.39 28.44
N GLN A 567 -54.25 20.18 28.07
CA GLN A 567 -55.22 19.85 27.02
C GLN A 567 -55.21 20.89 25.88
N ILE A 568 -55.59 20.46 24.68
CA ILE A 568 -55.77 21.34 23.53
C ILE A 568 -57.15 22.00 23.59
N GLY A 569 -57.23 23.29 23.92
CA GLY A 569 -58.50 24.02 23.98
C GLY A 569 -59.43 23.48 25.06
N PHE A 570 -60.70 23.22 24.73
CA PHE A 570 -61.68 22.65 25.65
C PHE A 570 -62.80 21.91 24.92
N ARG A 571 -63.40 20.91 25.56
CA ARG A 571 -64.57 20.24 24.99
C ARG A 571 -65.81 21.10 25.16
N VAL A 572 -66.74 20.97 24.23
CA VAL A 572 -68.05 21.61 24.32
C VAL A 572 -69.12 20.52 24.41
N HIS A 573 -70.03 20.67 25.36
CA HIS A 573 -71.19 19.79 25.51
C HIS A 573 -72.45 20.61 25.75
N GLY A 574 -73.61 20.08 25.33
CA GLY A 574 -74.89 20.72 25.57
C GLY A 574 -75.53 20.24 26.86
N GLY A 575 -75.44 21.04 27.92
CA GLY A 575 -75.97 20.72 29.25
C GLY A 575 -74.90 20.21 30.21
N SER A 576 -75.35 19.80 31.41
CA SER A 576 -74.46 19.24 32.44
C SER A 576 -73.77 17.97 31.95
N PRO A 577 -72.42 17.89 32.04
CA PRO A 577 -71.66 16.69 31.66
C PRO A 577 -71.76 15.56 32.70
N VAL A 578 -72.22 15.85 33.93
CA VAL A 578 -72.36 14.87 35.03
C VAL A 578 -73.29 13.73 34.61
N GLY A 579 -72.76 12.51 34.54
CA GLY A 579 -73.50 11.29 34.20
C GLY A 579 -73.78 11.10 32.71
N THR A 580 -73.35 12.04 31.85
CA THR A 580 -73.61 12.04 30.40
C THR A 580 -72.35 12.03 29.56
N VAL A 581 -71.25 12.60 30.07
CA VAL A 581 -69.96 12.67 29.37
C VAL A 581 -68.87 12.08 30.25
N THR A 582 -68.20 11.03 29.77
CA THR A 582 -67.03 10.48 30.47
C THR A 582 -65.84 11.41 30.27
N PRO A 583 -65.15 11.83 31.35
CA PRO A 583 -63.90 12.55 31.21
C PRO A 583 -62.85 11.70 30.49
N ASN A 584 -62.13 12.29 29.54
CA ASN A 584 -61.00 11.63 28.89
C ASN A 584 -59.82 11.46 29.86
N PHE A 585 -59.75 12.30 30.89
CA PHE A 585 -58.65 12.40 31.84
C PHE A 585 -59.05 13.23 33.08
N LEU A 586 -58.23 13.16 34.13
CA LEU A 586 -58.33 13.98 35.33
C LEU A 586 -58.03 15.46 35.00
N GLY A 587 -58.89 16.38 35.45
CA GLY A 587 -58.72 17.82 35.26
C GLY A 587 -59.16 18.35 33.89
N GLU A 588 -59.85 17.53 33.08
CA GLU A 588 -60.41 17.94 31.78
C GLU A 588 -61.36 19.12 31.94
N GLU A 589 -61.20 20.13 31.08
CA GLU A 589 -62.08 21.31 31.06
C GLU A 589 -63.09 21.20 29.92
N LEU A 590 -64.35 21.43 30.27
CA LEU A 590 -65.49 21.35 29.38
C LEU A 590 -66.38 22.58 29.56
N LEU A 591 -66.79 23.20 28.45
CA LEU A 591 -67.78 24.27 28.42
C LEU A 591 -69.16 23.69 28.11
N ASP A 592 -70.11 23.91 29.01
CA ASP A 592 -71.53 23.73 28.71
C ASP A 592 -72.00 24.89 27.83
N ASN A 593 -72.27 24.65 26.55
CA ASN A 593 -72.71 25.69 25.62
C ASN A 593 -74.18 26.11 25.77
N THR A 594 -74.96 25.42 26.60
CA THR A 594 -76.34 25.81 26.90
C THR A 594 -76.41 26.81 28.04
N THR A 595 -75.55 26.66 29.05
CA THR A 595 -75.55 27.52 30.23
C THR A 595 -74.32 28.43 30.33
N ALA A 596 -73.37 28.30 29.41
CA ALA A 596 -72.05 28.94 29.44
C ALA A 596 -71.25 28.63 30.73
N LYS A 597 -71.57 27.51 31.41
CA LYS A 597 -70.86 27.08 32.62
C LYS A 597 -69.64 26.24 32.26
N TRP A 598 -68.55 26.50 32.96
CA TRP A 598 -67.35 25.70 32.88
C TRP A 598 -67.43 24.53 33.85
N TRP A 599 -66.89 23.39 33.44
CA TRP A 599 -66.82 22.18 34.23
C TRP A 599 -65.39 21.66 34.20
N LYS A 600 -64.95 21.10 35.32
CA LYS A 600 -63.66 20.45 35.46
C LYS A 600 -63.83 19.04 36.00
N SER A 601 -63.20 18.05 35.37
CA SER A 601 -63.24 16.68 35.90
C SER A 601 -62.34 16.52 37.12
N ILE A 602 -62.75 15.69 38.08
CA ILE A 602 -61.97 15.35 39.28
C ILE A 602 -61.42 13.91 39.26
N ASP A 603 -61.76 13.13 38.22
CA ASP A 603 -61.10 11.90 37.76
C ASP A 603 -61.68 11.50 36.38
N VAL A 604 -61.60 10.22 35.99
CA VAL A 604 -62.12 9.67 34.72
C VAL A 604 -63.52 9.02 34.81
N GLY A 605 -64.20 9.14 35.95
CA GLY A 605 -65.56 8.65 36.16
C GLY A 605 -66.61 9.56 35.51
N ILE A 606 -67.64 8.96 34.92
CA ILE A 606 -68.70 9.69 34.18
C ILE A 606 -69.47 10.71 35.05
N THR A 607 -69.50 10.53 36.37
CA THR A 607 -70.16 11.44 37.32
C THR A 607 -69.25 12.54 37.85
N ASN A 608 -67.96 12.49 37.56
CA ASN A 608 -66.94 13.18 38.32
C ASN A 608 -66.55 14.50 37.65
N TRP A 609 -67.57 15.34 37.47
CA TRP A 609 -67.47 16.71 37.00
C TRP A 609 -67.86 17.68 38.11
N VAL A 610 -67.10 18.75 38.24
CA VAL A 610 -67.37 19.86 39.16
C VAL A 610 -67.58 21.12 38.33
N ALA A 611 -68.70 21.80 38.55
CA ALA A 611 -68.94 23.11 37.95
C ALA A 611 -67.95 24.13 38.52
N LEU A 612 -67.27 24.86 37.64
CA LEU A 612 -66.45 26.01 37.98
C LEU A 612 -67.38 27.23 38.02
N ASN A 613 -67.48 27.85 39.20
CA ASN A 613 -68.31 29.03 39.41
C ASN A 613 -67.72 30.28 38.79
#